data_AF-A0A150P9J2-F1
#
_entry.id   AF-A0A150P9J2-F1
#
_cell.length_a   1.000
_cell.length_b   1.000
_cell.length_c   1.000
_cell.angle_alpha   90.00
_cell.angle_beta   90.00
_cell.angle_gamma   90.00
#
_symmetry.space_group_name_H-M   'P 1'
#
loop_
_entity.id
_entity.type
_entity.pdbx_description
1 polymer ?
#
loop_
_entity_poly.entity_id
_entity_poly.type
_entity_poly.pdbx_seq_one_letter_code
_entity_poly.pdbx_strand_id
1 'polypeptide(L)'
;MLDTLTAGAASIARAAEILRRGGLVAFPRAAEILRRGGLVAFPTETVYGLGARADDAAAARGIFEAKGRPPGNPLIVHVPDVA
;
A
#
# COMPACT_ATOMS: atom_id res chain seq x y z
N MET A 1 6.41 1.57 -36.39
CA MET A 1 7.31 0.72 -35.59
C MET A 1 7.34 1.24 -34.15
N LEU A 2 6.17 1.24 -33.49
CA LEU A 2 5.98 1.70 -32.11
C LEU A 2 4.74 0.95 -31.61
N ASP A 3 4.88 -0.31 -31.15
CA ASP A 3 3.77 -1.08 -30.56
C ASP A 3 4.28 -2.26 -29.74
N THR A 4 5.07 -2.00 -28.69
CA THR A 4 5.21 -2.98 -27.60
C THR A 4 5.80 -2.27 -26.39
N LEU A 5 4.97 -1.97 -25.38
CA LEU A 5 5.26 -1.99 -23.94
C LEU A 5 4.14 -1.30 -23.15
N THR A 6 2.88 -1.63 -23.45
CA THR A 6 1.79 -1.54 -22.46
C THR A 6 1.71 -2.87 -21.71
N ALA A 7 2.86 -3.37 -21.26
CA ALA A 7 2.92 -4.56 -20.44
C ALA A 7 2.47 -4.18 -19.01
N GLY A 8 1.29 -4.66 -18.63
CA GLY A 8 0.97 -4.84 -17.22
C GLY A 8 0.00 -3.84 -16.59
N ALA A 9 -1.01 -3.36 -17.33
CA ALA A 9 -2.28 -3.04 -16.67
C ALA A 9 -3.02 -4.35 -16.35
N ALA A 10 -2.40 -5.21 -15.54
CA ALA A 10 -3.09 -6.33 -14.95
C ALA A 10 -4.13 -5.73 -14.01
N SER A 11 -5.37 -5.65 -14.51
CA SER A 11 -6.58 -5.38 -13.74
C SER A 11 -6.73 -6.48 -12.69
N ILE A 12 -6.00 -6.33 -11.60
CA ILE A 12 -6.35 -6.98 -10.35
C ILE A 12 -7.52 -6.15 -9.86
N ALA A 13 -8.74 -6.68 -9.96
CA ALA A 13 -9.88 -6.17 -9.22
C ALA A 13 -9.55 -6.27 -7.72
N ARG A 14 -8.78 -5.30 -7.20
CA ARG A 14 -8.47 -5.18 -5.79
C ARG A 14 -9.74 -4.68 -5.13
N ALA A 15 -10.50 -5.60 -4.54
CA ALA A 15 -11.60 -5.24 -3.66
C ALA A 15 -11.04 -4.36 -2.53
N ALA A 16 -11.45 -3.10 -2.48
CA ALA A 16 -11.17 -2.22 -1.37
C ALA A 16 -12.23 -2.47 -0.28
N GLU A 17 -11.78 -2.77 0.94
CA GLU A 17 -12.63 -2.91 2.11
C GLU A 17 -12.48 -1.67 3.00
N ILE A 18 -13.60 -1.09 3.46
CA ILE A 18 -13.58 0.02 4.42
C ILE A 18 -13.64 -0.56 5.84
N LEU A 19 -12.53 -0.48 6.56
CA LEU A 19 -12.43 -0.86 7.95
C LEU A 19 -12.90 0.30 8.84
N ARG A 20 -14.02 0.12 9.55
CA ARG A 20 -14.59 1.18 10.41
C ARG A 20 -13.66 1.52 11.57
N ARG A 21 -13.38 2.82 11.73
CA ARG A 21 -12.66 3.38 12.89
C ARG A 21 -13.40 3.01 14.19
N GLY A 22 -12.69 2.44 15.16
CA GLY A 22 -13.23 2.06 16.47
C GLY A 22 -13.74 0.61 16.56
N GLY A 23 -13.76 -0.15 15.48
CA GLY A 23 -14.03 -1.59 15.55
C GLY A 23 -12.82 -2.36 16.08
N LEU A 24 -13.04 -3.30 17.00
CA LEU A 24 -11.99 -4.20 17.55
C LEU A 24 -11.29 -5.03 16.45
N VAL A 25 -11.90 -5.14 15.27
CA VAL A 25 -11.43 -5.96 14.14
C VAL A 25 -10.60 -5.15 13.12
N ALA A 26 -10.71 -3.81 13.11
CA ALA A 26 -10.11 -2.98 12.06
C ALA A 26 -8.58 -3.08 12.04
N PHE A 27 -7.92 -2.88 13.18
CA PHE A 27 -6.46 -2.96 13.25
C PHE A 27 -5.92 -4.39 13.00
N PRO A 28 -6.49 -5.45 13.61
CA PRO A 28 -6.09 -6.82 13.27
C PRO A 28 -6.22 -7.15 11.77
N ARG A 29 -7.31 -6.74 11.14
CA ARG A 29 -7.56 -6.96 9.71
C ARG A 29 -6.57 -6.18 8.84
N ALA A 30 -6.33 -4.91 9.15
CA ALA A 30 -5.32 -4.11 8.46
C ALA A 30 -3.91 -4.73 8.58
N ALA A 31 -3.55 -5.19 9.78
CA ALA A 31 -2.27 -5.84 10.00
C ALA A 31 -2.15 -7.17 9.22
N GLU A 32 -3.22 -7.94 9.11
CA GLU A 32 -3.26 -9.14 8.27
C GLU A 32 -3.04 -8.81 6.78
N ILE A 33 -3.72 -7.77 6.27
CA ILE A 33 -3.55 -7.30 4.89
C ILE A 33 -2.08 -6.94 4.64
N LEU A 34 -1.46 -6.17 5.53
CA LEU A 34 -0.05 -5.81 5.42
C LEU A 34 0.87 -7.05 5.46
N ARG A 35 0.62 -8.00 6.38
CA ARG A 35 1.41 -9.24 6.47
C ARG A 35 1.34 -10.09 5.20
N ARG A 36 0.23 -10.03 4.45
CA ARG A 36 0.04 -10.72 3.17
C ARG A 36 0.59 -9.95 1.96
N GLY A 37 1.31 -8.85 2.16
CA GLY A 37 1.84 -8.00 1.08
C GLY A 37 0.79 -7.08 0.43
N GLY A 38 -0.37 -6.90 1.09
CA GLY A 38 -1.40 -5.98 0.66
C GLY A 38 -1.10 -4.52 1.03
N LEU A 39 -1.97 -3.62 0.56
CA LEU A 39 -1.89 -2.19 0.82
C LEU A 39 -2.99 -1.75 1.78
N VAL A 40 -2.69 -0.82 2.68
CA VAL A 40 -3.66 -0.24 3.61
C VAL A 40 -3.59 1.28 3.53
N ALA A 41 -4.74 1.91 3.27
CA ALA A 41 -4.88 3.34 3.45
C ALA A 41 -5.29 3.64 4.89
N PHE A 42 -4.62 4.60 5.55
CA PHE A 42 -4.89 4.97 6.94
C PHE A 42 -4.87 6.49 7.12
N PRO A 43 -5.71 7.03 8.03
CA PRO A 43 -5.72 8.46 8.32
C PRO A 43 -4.46 8.86 9.12
N THR A 44 -3.91 10.03 8.82
CA THR A 44 -2.94 10.74 9.69
C THR A 44 -3.50 12.11 10.09
N GLU A 45 -2.72 12.93 10.80
CA GLU A 45 -3.12 14.29 11.15
C GLU A 45 -3.37 15.16 9.91
N THR A 46 -2.52 15.06 8.89
CA THR A 46 -2.54 15.97 7.73
C THR A 46 -3.18 15.35 6.49
N VAL A 47 -2.87 14.09 6.18
CA VAL A 47 -3.28 13.42 4.93
C VAL A 47 -3.52 11.93 5.14
N TYR A 48 -4.15 11.26 4.18
CA TYR A 48 -4.19 9.79 4.21
C TYR A 48 -2.85 9.21 3.73
N GLY A 49 -2.31 8.29 4.51
CA GLY A 49 -1.18 7.45 4.11
C GLY A 49 -1.66 6.25 3.32
N LEU A 50 -0.85 5.78 2.37
CA LEU A 50 -0.98 4.45 1.76
C LEU A 50 0.26 3.65 2.16
N GLY A 51 0.06 2.66 3.01
CA GLY A 51 1.11 1.83 3.59
C GLY A 51 1.17 0.44 2.97
N ALA A 52 2.37 -0.12 3.01
CA ALA A 52 2.72 -1.50 2.72
C ALA A 52 3.83 -1.92 3.68
N ARG A 53 4.22 -3.19 3.67
CA ARG A 53 5.40 -3.62 4.41
C ARG A 53 6.67 -2.99 3.85
N ALA A 54 7.46 -2.36 4.72
CA ALA A 54 8.70 -1.69 4.34
C ALA A 54 9.85 -2.67 4.07
N ASP A 55 9.79 -3.86 4.64
CA ASP A 55 10.78 -4.94 4.50
C ASP A 55 10.41 -5.96 3.41
N ASP A 56 9.34 -5.70 2.65
CA ASP A 56 8.93 -6.49 1.50
C ASP A 56 8.94 -5.60 0.24
N ALA A 57 9.94 -5.82 -0.61
CA ALA A 57 10.11 -5.04 -1.84
C ALA A 57 8.94 -5.18 -2.83
N ALA A 58 8.24 -6.32 -2.85
CA ALA A 58 7.08 -6.52 -3.71
C ALA A 58 5.87 -5.74 -3.18
N ALA A 59 5.65 -5.75 -1.86
CA ALA A 59 4.60 -4.95 -1.22
C ALA A 59 4.85 -3.44 -1.42
N ALA A 60 6.09 -2.98 -1.21
CA ALA A 60 6.49 -1.59 -1.44
C ALA A 60 6.29 -1.15 -2.90
N ARG A 61 6.63 -2.01 -3.88
CA ARG A 61 6.36 -1.76 -5.31
C ARG A 61 4.87 -1.51 -5.58
N GLY A 62 3.99 -2.21 -4.86
CA GLY A 62 2.54 -2.00 -4.94
C GLY A 62 2.09 -0.57 -4.65
N ILE A 63 2.81 0.18 -3.80
CA ILE A 63 2.51 1.61 -3.55
C ILE A 63 2.77 2.45 -4.79
N PHE A 64 3.87 2.20 -5.51
CA PHE A 64 4.22 2.93 -6.73
C PHE A 64 3.21 2.65 -7.84
N GLU A 65 2.88 1.38 -8.05
CA GLU A 65 1.86 0.94 -9.02
C GLU A 65 0.50 1.56 -8.71
N ALA A 66 0.03 1.49 -7.47
CA ALA A 66 -1.28 2.02 -7.07
C ALA A 66 -1.38 3.55 -7.20
N LYS A 67 -0.28 4.27 -7.00
CA LYS A 67 -0.24 5.74 -7.12
C LYS A 67 0.12 6.22 -8.53
N GLY A 68 0.50 5.33 -9.45
CA GLY A 68 1.09 5.70 -10.74
C GLY A 68 2.36 6.54 -10.60
N ARG A 69 3.13 6.37 -9.51
CA ARG A 69 4.34 7.16 -9.25
C ARG A 69 5.55 6.52 -9.94
N PRO A 70 6.42 7.28 -10.62
CA PRO A 70 7.66 6.75 -11.15
C PRO A 70 8.50 6.09 -10.05
N PRO A 71 9.12 4.93 -10.32
CA PRO A 71 10.06 4.30 -9.40
C PRO A 71 11.29 5.20 -9.29
N GLY A 72 11.49 5.85 -8.15
CA GLY A 72 12.58 6.81 -7.94
C GLY A 72 12.32 7.81 -6.83
N ASN A 73 11.06 8.04 -6.46
CA ASN A 73 10.71 8.84 -5.29
C ASN A 73 10.75 7.97 -4.03
N PRO A 74 11.60 8.28 -3.03
CA PRO A 74 11.69 7.47 -1.82
C PRO A 74 10.38 7.45 -1.04
N LEU A 75 10.16 6.35 -0.31
CA LEU A 75 9.02 6.18 0.61
C LEU A 75 9.48 6.44 2.05
N ILE A 76 8.56 6.97 2.86
CA ILE A 76 8.80 7.21 4.30
C ILE A 76 8.45 5.93 5.07
N VAL A 77 9.41 5.39 5.81
CA VAL A 77 9.19 4.26 6.72
C VAL A 77 8.65 4.79 8.04
N HIS A 78 7.50 4.24 8.46
CA HIS A 78 6.89 4.55 9.75
C HIS A 78 7.26 3.45 10.75
N VAL A 79 7.81 3.82 11.90
CA VAL A 79 8.15 2.92 13.00
C VAL A 79 7.36 3.34 14.25
N PRO A 80 6.94 2.38 15.11
CA PRO A 80 6.15 2.69 16.30
C PRO A 80 6.97 3.40 17.39
N ASP A 81 8.29 3.18 17.40
CA ASP A 81 9.21 3.70 18.40
C ASP A 81 10.63 3.82 17.81
N VAL A 82 11.47 4.57 18.54
CA VAL A 82 12.92 4.54 18.38
C VAL A 82 13.40 3.52 19.39
N ALA A 83 14.05 2.46 18.91
CA ALA A 83 14.52 1.34 19.73
C ALA A 83 15.41 1.78 20.90
#